data_AF-A0A9E1Q8R6-F1
#
_entry.id   AF-A0A9E1Q8R6-F1
#
_cell.length_a   1.000
_cell.length_b   1.000
_cell.length_c   1.000
_cell.angle_alpha   90.00
_cell.angle_beta   90.00
_cell.angle_gamma   90.00
#
_symmetry.space_group_name_H-M   'P 1'
#
loop_
_entity.id
_entity.type
_entity.pdbx_description
1 polymer ?
#
loop_
_entity_poly.entity_id
_entity_poly.type
_entity_poly.pdbx_seq_one_letter_code
_entity_poly.pdbx_strand_id
1 'polypeptide(L)'
;MLESMSSYKMNSEEKRVRKDLLSSFNLDPQSIPQHIAIIMDGNGRWAENRGENRIFGHLNGVESVRSAVETAVQSGVRYLTLYAFSTENWNRPKEEVAALMDLLVTTLVQEMDDLNNKGVRLNTIGDLSALPDNCKNQLKSACSKKVAEVRLDLILALNYSAKWEIIQAVKGVVRNNLKIEEINADTFEGFLQTKGIPDPELMIRTSGEHRISNFMLWQLAYAEFHFTSVLWPDFRSEHFLTAIQDFQNRERRFGGLLQTNDK
;
A
#
# COMPACT_ATOMS: atom_id res chain seq x y z
N MET A 1 -3.91 -24.59 -6.14
CA MET A 1 -2.82 -24.82 -7.13
C MET A 1 -1.81 -23.70 -6.92
N LEU A 2 -0.90 -23.87 -5.95
CA LEU A 2 0.19 -22.93 -5.65
C LEU A 2 1.34 -23.25 -6.62
N GLU A 3 1.23 -22.76 -7.85
CA GLU A 3 2.31 -22.87 -8.82
C GLU A 3 3.34 -21.76 -8.57
N SER A 4 4.53 -22.21 -8.18
CA SER A 4 5.84 -21.54 -8.26
C SER A 4 5.87 -20.01 -8.19
N MET A 5 5.93 -19.49 -6.97
CA MET A 5 6.66 -18.23 -6.75
C MET A 5 8.12 -18.49 -7.10
N SER A 6 8.54 -18.12 -8.32
CA SER A 6 9.96 -17.97 -8.63
C SER A 6 10.55 -17.01 -7.60
N SER A 7 11.37 -17.52 -6.68
CA SER A 7 12.09 -16.69 -5.72
C SER A 7 13.13 -15.91 -6.51
N TYR A 8 12.79 -14.68 -6.88
CA TYR A 8 13.70 -13.75 -7.53
C TYR A 8 15.08 -13.76 -6.85
N LYS A 9 16.14 -13.96 -7.64
CA LYS A 9 17.53 -13.95 -7.17
C LYS A 9 18.19 -12.66 -7.59
N MET A 10 18.35 -11.73 -6.64
CA MET A 10 19.13 -10.50 -6.85
C MET A 10 20.51 -10.80 -7.43
N ASN A 11 20.92 -10.01 -8.41
CA ASN A 11 22.28 -10.05 -8.94
C ASN A 11 23.29 -9.45 -7.94
N SER A 12 24.59 -9.53 -8.23
CA SER A 12 25.65 -9.07 -7.32
C SER A 12 25.59 -7.57 -7.05
N GLU A 13 25.25 -6.76 -8.05
CA GLU A 13 25.11 -5.31 -7.92
C GLU A 13 23.89 -4.94 -7.07
N GLU A 14 22.74 -5.57 -7.30
CA GLU A 14 21.52 -5.35 -6.53
C GLU A 14 21.70 -5.75 -5.06
N LYS A 15 22.41 -6.85 -4.79
CA LYS A 15 22.78 -7.24 -3.42
C LYS A 15 23.66 -6.20 -2.74
N ARG A 16 24.62 -5.62 -3.47
CA ARG A 16 25.48 -4.55 -2.94
C ARG A 16 24.66 -3.29 -2.64
N VAL A 17 23.88 -2.81 -3.60
CA VAL A 17 23.02 -1.62 -3.44
C VAL A 17 22.05 -1.79 -2.27
N ARG A 18 21.38 -2.94 -2.16
CA ARG A 18 20.52 -3.26 -1.02
C ARG A 18 21.30 -3.23 0.29
N LYS A 19 22.45 -3.89 0.35
CA LYS A 19 23.26 -3.95 1.57
C LYS A 19 23.67 -2.55 2.02
N ASP A 20 24.14 -1.72 1.10
CA ASP A 20 24.55 -0.34 1.37
C ASP A 20 23.36 0.48 1.88
N LEU A 21 22.20 0.38 1.23
CA LEU A 21 20.95 1.05 1.62
C LEU A 21 20.48 0.66 3.02
N LEU A 22 20.45 -0.64 3.33
CA LEU A 22 20.02 -1.11 4.65
C LEU A 22 21.02 -0.73 5.73
N SER A 23 22.32 -0.77 5.43
CA SER A 23 23.38 -0.41 6.37
C SER A 23 23.38 1.08 6.72
N SER A 24 23.03 1.97 5.79
CA SER A 24 22.99 3.41 6.05
C SER A 24 21.88 3.82 7.04
N PHE A 25 20.88 2.97 7.24
CA PHE A 25 19.82 3.12 8.24
C PHE A 25 19.90 2.10 9.38
N ASN A 26 20.98 1.33 9.48
CA ASN A 26 21.17 0.27 10.48
C ASN A 26 19.99 -0.73 10.54
N LEU A 27 19.47 -1.13 9.38
CA LEU A 27 18.33 -2.04 9.26
C LEU A 27 18.80 -3.50 9.20
N ASP A 28 18.13 -4.38 9.94
CA ASP A 28 18.30 -5.83 9.81
C ASP A 28 17.56 -6.32 8.54
N PRO A 29 18.27 -6.91 7.56
CA PRO A 29 17.65 -7.47 6.37
C PRO A 29 16.65 -8.60 6.64
N GLN A 30 16.72 -9.28 7.79
CA GLN A 30 15.81 -10.36 8.17
C GLN A 30 14.49 -9.88 8.78
N SER A 31 14.43 -8.61 9.19
CA SER A 31 13.26 -8.02 9.86
C SER A 31 12.62 -6.90 9.04
N ILE A 32 12.76 -6.94 7.71
CA ILE A 32 12.04 -6.03 6.82
C ILE A 32 10.57 -6.48 6.76
N PRO A 33 9.59 -5.58 6.99
CA PRO A 33 8.18 -5.95 6.91
C PRO A 33 7.83 -6.44 5.51
N GLN A 34 7.11 -7.56 5.43
CA GLN A 34 6.70 -8.15 4.16
C GLN A 34 5.69 -7.27 3.43
N HIS A 35 4.78 -6.65 4.19
CA HIS A 35 3.73 -5.77 3.70
C HIS A 35 3.73 -4.44 4.46
N ILE A 36 3.90 -3.36 3.70
CA ILE A 36 3.73 -1.99 4.18
C ILE A 36 2.47 -1.39 3.55
N ALA A 37 1.62 -0.76 4.36
CA ALA A 37 0.48 0.02 3.90
C ALA A 37 0.71 1.52 4.15
N ILE A 38 0.42 2.40 3.20
CA ILE A 38 0.69 3.84 3.32
C ILE A 38 -0.57 4.66 3.08
N ILE A 39 -0.89 5.53 4.04
CA ILE A 39 -1.87 6.61 3.89
C ILE A 39 -1.14 7.87 3.43
N MET A 40 -1.29 8.21 2.15
CA MET A 40 -0.60 9.28 1.44
C MET A 40 -1.23 10.66 1.68
N ASP A 41 -1.23 11.12 2.93
CA ASP A 41 -1.89 12.35 3.37
C ASP A 41 -0.97 13.59 3.26
N GLY A 42 -1.57 14.78 3.15
CA GLY A 42 -0.85 16.06 3.14
C GLY A 42 -0.70 16.74 1.78
N ASN A 43 -1.16 16.13 0.68
CA ASN A 43 -1.08 16.71 -0.67
C ASN A 43 -1.67 18.13 -0.77
N GLY A 44 -2.91 18.32 -0.27
CA GLY A 44 -3.58 19.62 -0.31
C GLY A 44 -2.85 20.68 0.54
N ARG A 45 -2.48 20.33 1.78
CA ARG A 45 -1.73 21.21 2.69
C ARG A 45 -0.39 21.64 2.09
N TRP A 46 0.29 20.73 1.40
CA TRP A 46 1.58 21.00 0.76
C TRP A 46 1.47 22.06 -0.35
N ALA A 47 0.39 22.00 -1.14
CA ALA A 47 0.09 22.97 -2.19
C ALA A 47 -0.34 24.32 -1.60
N GLU A 48 -1.24 24.31 -0.62
CA GLU A 48 -1.72 25.51 0.07
C GLU A 48 -0.56 26.30 0.71
N ASN A 49 0.40 25.61 1.34
CA ASN A 49 1.61 26.23 1.91
C ASN A 49 2.51 26.93 0.88
N ARG A 50 2.28 26.70 -0.42
CA ARG A 50 3.02 27.28 -1.55
C ARG A 50 2.16 28.25 -2.38
N GLY A 51 0.93 28.53 -1.94
CA GLY A 51 -0.01 29.36 -2.70
C GLY A 51 -0.59 28.68 -3.93
N GLU A 52 -0.47 27.35 -4.02
CA GLU A 52 -0.87 26.55 -5.18
C GLU A 52 -2.21 25.84 -4.96
N ASN A 53 -2.83 25.39 -6.06
CA ASN A 53 -4.06 24.60 -5.99
C ASN A 53 -3.78 23.14 -5.54
N ARG A 54 -4.82 22.43 -5.10
CA ARG A 54 -4.66 21.06 -4.59
C ARG A 54 -4.21 20.05 -5.66
N ILE A 55 -4.56 20.29 -6.92
CA ILE A 55 -4.13 19.45 -8.06
C ILE A 55 -2.61 19.44 -8.14
N PHE A 56 -1.98 20.61 -7.96
CA PHE A 56 -0.53 20.75 -7.93
C PHE A 56 0.11 19.87 -6.85
N GLY A 57 -0.48 19.82 -5.64
CA GLY A 57 -0.02 18.93 -4.58
C GLY A 57 -0.11 17.45 -4.95
N HIS A 58 -1.22 17.03 -5.56
CA HIS A 58 -1.42 15.66 -6.03
C HIS A 58 -0.43 15.24 -7.12
N LEU A 59 -0.12 16.12 -8.07
CA LEU A 59 0.89 15.88 -9.11
C LEU A 59 2.29 15.68 -8.51
N ASN A 60 2.67 16.52 -7.54
CA ASN A 60 3.96 16.37 -6.84
C ASN A 60 3.98 15.11 -5.93
N GLY A 61 2.82 14.60 -5.52
CA GLY A 61 2.70 13.34 -4.80
C GLY A 61 3.11 12.12 -5.63
N VAL A 62 3.11 12.19 -6.96
CA VAL A 62 3.50 11.06 -7.83
C VAL A 62 4.98 10.71 -7.65
N GLU A 63 5.86 11.70 -7.51
CA GLU A 63 7.28 11.46 -7.25
C GLU A 63 7.50 10.69 -5.93
N SER A 64 6.64 10.96 -4.95
CA SER A 64 6.69 10.27 -3.65
C SER A 64 6.20 8.83 -3.76
N VAL A 65 5.25 8.54 -4.66
CA VAL A 65 4.86 7.17 -5.01
C VAL A 65 6.03 6.44 -5.65
N ARG A 66 6.68 7.04 -6.66
CA ARG A 66 7.85 6.46 -7.31
C ARG A 66 8.95 6.14 -6.29
N SER A 67 9.31 7.12 -5.46
CA SER A 67 10.33 6.95 -4.41
C SER A 67 9.96 5.84 -3.41
N ALA A 68 8.70 5.76 -2.96
CA ALA A 68 8.25 4.72 -2.05
C ALA A 68 8.29 3.32 -2.69
N VAL A 69 7.85 3.18 -3.94
CA VAL A 69 7.87 1.92 -4.68
C VAL A 69 9.31 1.43 -4.91
N GLU A 70 10.19 2.31 -5.36
CA GLU A 70 11.60 1.96 -5.57
C GLU A 70 12.29 1.56 -4.27
N THR A 71 12.03 2.31 -3.20
CA THR A 71 12.58 2.01 -1.87
C THR A 71 12.04 0.67 -1.35
N ALA A 72 10.75 0.37 -1.56
CA ALA A 72 10.15 -0.93 -1.22
C ALA A 72 10.84 -2.09 -1.97
N VAL A 73 11.04 -1.94 -3.29
CA VAL A 73 11.73 -2.93 -4.13
C VAL A 73 13.19 -3.15 -3.68
N GLN A 74 13.91 -2.09 -3.35
CA GLN A 74 15.31 -2.15 -2.91
C GLN A 74 15.43 -2.76 -1.50
N SER A 75 14.58 -2.33 -0.57
CA SER A 75 14.55 -2.81 0.82
C SER A 75 14.00 -4.23 0.97
N GLY A 76 13.26 -4.75 -0.02
CA GLY A 76 12.75 -6.14 -0.04
C GLY A 76 11.35 -6.33 0.47
N VAL A 77 10.61 -5.24 0.64
CA VAL A 77 9.17 -5.28 0.89
C VAL A 77 8.51 -6.02 -0.28
N ARG A 78 7.58 -6.93 0.03
CA ARG A 78 6.93 -7.80 -0.96
C ARG A 78 5.58 -7.27 -1.39
N TYR A 79 4.90 -6.56 -0.51
CA TYR A 79 3.60 -5.93 -0.77
C TYR A 79 3.64 -4.47 -0.32
N LEU A 80 3.19 -3.57 -1.18
CA LEU A 80 3.04 -2.16 -0.83
C LEU A 80 1.61 -1.73 -1.18
N THR A 81 0.79 -1.45 -0.18
CA THR A 81 -0.56 -0.93 -0.40
C THR A 81 -0.58 0.58 -0.23
N LEU A 82 -0.98 1.32 -1.26
CA LEU A 82 -1.06 2.78 -1.22
C LEU A 82 -2.51 3.24 -1.21
N TYR A 83 -2.88 4.07 -0.22
CA TYR A 83 -4.22 4.63 -0.12
C TYR A 83 -4.37 5.86 -1.03
N ALA A 84 -4.68 5.61 -2.30
CA ALA A 84 -4.73 6.65 -3.32
C ALA A 84 -6.02 7.48 -3.27
N PHE A 85 -7.17 6.83 -3.04
CA PHE A 85 -8.46 7.53 -2.91
C PHE A 85 -9.42 6.80 -1.97
N SER A 86 -9.99 7.54 -1.01
CA SER A 86 -11.06 7.05 -0.14
C SER A 86 -12.46 7.30 -0.72
N THR A 87 -13.45 6.55 -0.25
CA THR A 87 -14.87 6.79 -0.57
C THR A 87 -15.42 8.10 0.00
N GLU A 88 -14.72 8.69 0.98
CA GLU A 88 -15.12 9.90 1.66
C GLU A 88 -14.69 11.16 0.88
N ASN A 89 -13.85 11.00 -0.15
CA ASN A 89 -13.43 12.08 -1.04
C ASN A 89 -14.56 12.55 -2.00
N TRP A 90 -15.69 11.83 -2.06
CA TRP A 90 -16.86 12.15 -2.90
C TRP A 90 -17.77 13.26 -2.36
N ASN A 91 -17.42 13.92 -1.24
CA ASN A 91 -18.11 15.13 -0.78
C ASN A 91 -17.82 16.38 -1.65
N ARG A 92 -17.09 16.23 -2.76
CA ARG A 92 -16.73 17.28 -3.72
C ARG A 92 -17.53 17.16 -5.02
N PRO A 93 -17.56 18.19 -5.88
CA PRO A 93 -18.22 18.09 -7.19
C PRO A 93 -17.71 16.88 -7.99
N LYS A 94 -18.64 16.08 -8.53
CA LYS A 94 -18.32 14.80 -9.20
C LYS A 94 -17.32 14.94 -10.35
N GLU A 95 -17.44 16.03 -11.12
CA GLU A 95 -16.58 16.31 -12.27
C GLU A 95 -15.13 16.59 -11.84
N GLU A 96 -14.92 17.32 -10.74
CA GLU A 96 -13.60 17.59 -10.18
C GLU A 96 -12.94 16.30 -9.66
N VAL A 97 -13.71 15.47 -8.95
CA VAL A 97 -13.23 14.17 -8.45
C VAL A 97 -12.86 13.25 -9.61
N ALA A 98 -13.69 13.19 -10.65
CA ALA A 98 -13.43 12.37 -11.82
C ALA A 98 -12.15 12.81 -12.56
N ALA A 99 -11.97 14.12 -12.78
CA ALA A 99 -10.77 14.66 -13.43
C ALA A 99 -9.49 14.42 -12.60
N LEU A 100 -9.58 14.59 -11.28
CA LEU A 100 -8.47 14.28 -10.36
C LEU A 100 -8.11 12.80 -10.37
N MET A 101 -9.11 11.91 -10.36
CA MET A 101 -8.91 10.47 -10.45
C MET A 101 -8.27 10.08 -11.78
N ASP A 102 -8.75 10.64 -12.89
CA ASP A 102 -8.20 10.35 -14.22
C ASP A 102 -6.75 10.81 -14.35
N LEU A 103 -6.44 12.02 -13.87
CA LEU A 103 -5.08 12.53 -13.84
C LEU A 103 -4.17 11.62 -13.01
N LEU A 104 -4.56 11.31 -11.77
CA LEU A 104 -3.73 10.49 -10.87
C LEU A 104 -3.54 9.06 -11.37
N VAL A 105 -4.60 8.41 -11.84
CA VAL A 105 -4.51 7.06 -12.40
C VAL A 105 -3.64 7.07 -13.65
N THR A 106 -3.85 8.04 -14.55
CA THR A 106 -3.05 8.14 -15.78
C THR A 106 -1.57 8.34 -15.46
N THR A 107 -1.23 9.26 -14.55
CA THR A 107 0.17 9.48 -14.18
C THR A 107 0.76 8.26 -13.50
N LEU A 108 0.04 7.62 -12.57
CA LEU A 108 0.54 6.39 -11.93
C LEU A 108 0.75 5.26 -12.94
N VAL A 109 -0.19 5.04 -13.86
CA VAL A 109 -0.06 4.00 -14.89
C VAL A 109 1.10 4.30 -15.85
N GLN A 110 1.38 5.56 -16.16
CA GLN A 110 2.55 5.93 -16.97
C GLN A 110 3.87 5.57 -16.25
N GLU A 111 3.94 5.79 -14.94
CA GLU A 111 5.09 5.38 -14.11
C GLU A 111 5.24 3.85 -14.01
N MET A 112 4.12 3.11 -14.14
CA MET A 112 4.13 1.66 -13.98
C MET A 112 4.91 0.93 -15.07
N ASP A 113 5.13 1.52 -16.24
CA ASP A 113 5.86 0.85 -17.33
C ASP A 113 7.33 0.65 -16.96
N ASP A 114 7.95 1.68 -16.40
CA ASP A 114 9.32 1.60 -15.89
C ASP A 114 9.41 0.72 -14.64
N LEU A 115 8.40 0.77 -13.77
CA LEU A 115 8.34 -0.06 -12.56
C LEU A 115 8.11 -1.56 -12.87
N ASN A 116 7.36 -1.87 -13.93
CA ASN A 116 7.14 -3.25 -14.39
C ASN A 116 8.47 -3.91 -14.79
N ASN A 117 9.34 -3.17 -15.48
CA ASN A 117 10.70 -3.61 -15.81
C ASN A 117 11.56 -3.86 -14.56
N LYS A 118 11.23 -3.22 -13.43
CA LYS A 118 11.87 -3.43 -12.11
C LYS A 118 11.19 -4.53 -11.29
N GLY A 119 10.31 -5.33 -11.88
CA GLY A 119 9.65 -6.46 -11.22
C GLY A 119 8.43 -6.06 -10.37
N VAL A 120 7.84 -4.89 -10.59
CA VAL A 120 6.63 -4.46 -9.88
C VAL A 120 5.38 -4.94 -10.61
N ARG A 121 4.52 -5.68 -9.90
CA ARG A 121 3.20 -6.10 -10.38
C ARG A 121 2.12 -5.21 -9.76
N LEU A 122 1.29 -4.60 -10.60
CA LEU A 122 0.19 -3.77 -10.15
C LEU A 122 -1.06 -4.61 -9.86
N ASN A 123 -1.67 -4.36 -8.70
CA ASN A 123 -3.00 -4.81 -8.32
C ASN A 123 -3.82 -3.62 -7.79
N THR A 124 -5.13 -3.81 -7.66
CA THR A 124 -6.02 -2.76 -7.12
C THR A 124 -7.03 -3.36 -6.15
N ILE A 125 -7.43 -2.56 -5.16
CA ILE A 125 -8.57 -2.80 -4.28
C ILE A 125 -9.46 -1.55 -4.25
N GLY A 126 -10.71 -1.71 -3.83
CA GLY A 126 -11.76 -0.70 -3.77
C GLY A 126 -12.85 -0.86 -4.82
N ASP A 127 -13.74 0.14 -4.91
CA ASP A 127 -14.86 0.15 -5.85
C ASP A 127 -14.46 0.85 -7.16
N LEU A 128 -13.96 0.05 -8.10
CA LEU A 128 -13.56 0.54 -9.42
C LEU A 128 -14.75 0.97 -10.30
N SER A 129 -15.99 0.59 -9.96
CA SER A 129 -17.15 0.91 -10.80
C SER A 129 -17.45 2.41 -10.86
N ALA A 130 -17.04 3.14 -9.82
CA ALA A 130 -17.19 4.59 -9.72
C ALA A 130 -16.12 5.38 -10.50
N LEU A 131 -15.09 4.70 -11.02
CA LEU A 131 -14.03 5.33 -11.80
C LEU A 131 -14.47 5.60 -13.24
N PRO A 132 -13.98 6.69 -13.86
CA PRO A 132 -14.14 6.94 -15.29
C PRO A 132 -13.67 5.75 -16.14
N ASP A 133 -14.30 5.56 -17.31
CA ASP A 133 -14.01 4.42 -18.19
C ASP A 133 -12.55 4.41 -18.67
N ASN A 134 -11.97 5.58 -18.93
CA ASN A 134 -10.56 5.70 -19.28
C ASN A 134 -9.65 5.12 -18.18
N CYS A 135 -9.86 5.51 -16.92
CA CYS A 135 -9.11 4.98 -15.77
C CYS A 135 -9.23 3.46 -15.67
N LYS A 136 -10.46 2.93 -15.76
CA LYS A 136 -10.71 1.48 -15.68
C LYS A 136 -9.96 0.72 -16.77
N ASN A 137 -9.97 1.22 -18.00
CA ASN A 137 -9.28 0.60 -19.12
C ASN A 137 -7.76 0.63 -18.95
N GLN A 138 -7.20 1.76 -18.50
CA GLN A 138 -5.77 1.89 -18.21
C GLN A 138 -5.33 0.95 -17.08
N LEU A 139 -6.08 0.91 -15.96
CA LEU A 139 -5.79 0.01 -14.84
C LEU A 139 -5.86 -1.45 -15.26
N LYS A 140 -6.87 -1.84 -16.03
CA LYS A 140 -7.00 -3.20 -16.55
C LYS A 140 -5.81 -3.57 -17.44
N SER A 141 -5.40 -2.67 -18.33
CA SER A 141 -4.22 -2.85 -19.17
C SER A 141 -2.96 -3.04 -18.31
N ALA A 142 -2.71 -2.13 -17.37
CA ALA A 142 -1.55 -2.17 -16.48
C ALA A 142 -1.50 -3.43 -15.59
N CYS A 143 -2.61 -3.82 -14.98
CA CYS A 143 -2.69 -5.03 -14.15
C CYS A 143 -2.52 -6.33 -14.97
N SER A 144 -2.83 -6.30 -16.28
CA SER A 144 -2.67 -7.46 -17.16
C SER A 144 -1.25 -7.65 -17.70
N LYS A 145 -0.36 -6.66 -17.51
CA LYS A 145 1.03 -6.75 -17.96
C LYS A 145 1.74 -7.87 -17.22
N LYS A 146 2.33 -8.80 -17.98
CA LYS A 146 3.10 -9.90 -17.42
C LYS A 146 4.40 -9.36 -16.83
N VAL A 147 4.66 -9.72 -15.58
CA VAL A 147 5.94 -9.48 -14.92
C VAL A 147 6.68 -10.80 -14.86
N ALA A 148 7.87 -10.87 -15.48
CA ALA A 148 8.66 -12.10 -15.54
C ALA A 148 9.06 -12.58 -14.14
N GLU A 149 9.49 -11.66 -13.29
CA GLU A 149 9.90 -11.94 -11.90
C GLU A 149 9.31 -10.88 -10.96
N VAL A 150 8.32 -11.28 -10.17
CA VAL A 150 7.64 -10.36 -9.25
C VAL A 150 8.49 -10.12 -8.00
N ARG A 151 8.96 -8.89 -7.85
CA ARG A 151 9.71 -8.39 -6.70
C ARG A 151 8.82 -7.70 -5.67
N LEU A 152 7.85 -6.93 -6.16
CA LEU A 152 6.88 -6.19 -5.35
C LEU A 152 5.49 -6.31 -5.98
N ASP A 153 4.50 -6.65 -5.17
CA ASP A 153 3.09 -6.43 -5.47
C ASP A 153 2.70 -5.04 -4.97
N LEU A 154 2.47 -4.11 -5.90
CA LEU A 154 1.95 -2.77 -5.61
C LEU A 154 0.42 -2.81 -5.68
N ILE A 155 -0.25 -2.47 -4.58
CA ILE A 155 -1.69 -2.47 -4.47
C ILE A 155 -2.19 -1.04 -4.34
N LEU A 156 -2.95 -0.57 -5.32
CA LEU A 156 -3.60 0.75 -5.23
C LEU A 156 -5.00 0.60 -4.65
N ALA A 157 -5.24 1.20 -3.49
CA ALA A 157 -6.56 1.30 -2.91
C ALA A 157 -7.28 2.53 -3.49
N LEU A 158 -8.17 2.28 -4.45
CA LEU A 158 -8.85 3.28 -5.27
C LEU A 158 -10.35 3.27 -4.97
N ASN A 159 -10.88 4.42 -4.55
CA ASN A 159 -12.24 4.51 -4.04
C ASN A 159 -12.53 3.42 -2.98
N TYR A 160 -11.55 3.24 -2.08
CA TYR A 160 -11.56 2.16 -1.11
C TYR A 160 -12.05 2.66 0.26
N SER A 161 -12.79 1.80 0.95
CA SER A 161 -13.21 1.95 2.34
C SER A 161 -13.32 0.56 2.95
N ALA A 162 -12.71 0.34 4.11
CA ALA A 162 -12.72 -0.97 4.75
C ALA A 162 -14.13 -1.37 5.20
N LYS A 163 -14.95 -0.41 5.66
CA LYS A 163 -16.38 -0.66 5.92
C LYS A 163 -17.11 -1.13 4.66
N TRP A 164 -16.82 -0.52 3.51
CA TRP A 164 -17.40 -0.95 2.24
C TRP A 164 -16.90 -2.36 1.86
N GLU A 165 -15.60 -2.65 2.01
CA GLU A 165 -15.00 -3.96 1.74
C GLU A 165 -15.69 -5.05 2.58
N ILE A 166 -15.83 -4.83 3.89
CA ILE A 166 -16.51 -5.75 4.82
C ILE A 166 -17.96 -6.00 4.37
N ILE A 167 -18.69 -4.96 3.98
CA ILE A 167 -20.06 -5.12 3.46
C ILE A 167 -20.08 -5.96 2.17
N GLN A 168 -19.12 -5.76 1.25
CA GLN A 168 -19.03 -6.58 0.05
C GLN A 168 -18.66 -8.03 0.37
N ALA A 169 -17.78 -8.26 1.33
CA ALA A 169 -17.41 -9.59 1.79
C ALA A 169 -18.62 -10.32 2.38
N VAL A 170 -19.40 -9.67 3.25
CA VAL A 170 -20.66 -10.22 3.79
C VAL A 170 -21.65 -10.56 2.67
N LYS A 171 -21.83 -9.67 1.68
CA LYS A 171 -22.66 -9.98 0.49
C LYS A 171 -22.11 -11.19 -0.28
N GLY A 172 -20.79 -11.33 -0.36
CA GLY A 172 -20.11 -12.47 -0.94
C GLY A 172 -20.45 -13.78 -0.22
N VAL A 173 -20.33 -13.80 1.10
CA VAL A 173 -20.69 -14.94 1.97
C VAL A 173 -22.13 -15.38 1.71
N VAL A 174 -23.09 -14.43 1.74
CA VAL A 174 -24.51 -14.72 1.51
C VAL A 174 -24.75 -15.28 0.11
N ARG A 175 -24.16 -14.68 -0.94
CA ARG A 175 -24.31 -15.15 -2.33
C ARG A 175 -23.75 -16.55 -2.55
N ASN A 176 -22.75 -16.95 -1.78
CA ASN A 176 -22.14 -18.27 -1.86
C ASN A 176 -22.84 -19.31 -0.94
N ASN A 177 -23.90 -18.92 -0.22
CA ASN A 177 -24.69 -19.79 0.66
C ASN A 177 -23.85 -20.56 1.69
N LEU A 178 -22.83 -19.92 2.28
CA LEU A 178 -22.04 -20.54 3.35
C LEU A 178 -22.94 -20.81 4.56
N LYS A 179 -22.72 -21.96 5.20
CA LYS A 179 -23.37 -22.27 6.48
C LYS A 179 -22.76 -21.43 7.59
N ILE A 180 -23.56 -21.13 8.62
CA ILE A 180 -23.12 -20.28 9.73
C ILE A 180 -21.88 -20.86 10.41
N GLU A 181 -21.80 -22.19 10.53
CA GLU A 181 -20.70 -22.91 11.16
C GLU A 181 -19.40 -22.88 10.35
N GLU A 182 -19.49 -22.57 9.05
CA GLU A 182 -18.34 -22.43 8.16
C GLU A 182 -17.74 -21.01 8.23
N ILE A 183 -18.46 -20.03 8.80
CA ILE A 183 -18.02 -18.64 8.86
C ILE A 183 -17.08 -18.44 10.06
N ASN A 184 -15.83 -18.12 9.75
CA ASN A 184 -14.76 -17.78 10.68
C ASN A 184 -13.81 -16.75 10.04
N ALA A 185 -12.74 -16.35 10.72
CA ALA A 185 -11.78 -15.37 10.20
C ALA A 185 -11.18 -15.81 8.85
N ASP A 186 -10.65 -17.04 8.77
CA ASP A 186 -10.00 -17.57 7.57
C ASP A 186 -10.94 -17.62 6.35
N THR A 187 -12.17 -18.08 6.55
CA THR A 187 -13.16 -18.12 5.46
C THR A 187 -13.62 -16.73 5.05
N PHE A 188 -13.77 -15.81 6.02
CA PHE A 188 -14.14 -14.42 5.76
C PHE A 188 -13.06 -13.69 4.95
N GLU A 189 -11.78 -13.93 5.22
CA GLU A 189 -10.65 -13.38 4.46
C GLU A 189 -10.70 -13.75 2.98
N GLY A 190 -11.23 -14.95 2.65
CA GLY A 190 -11.47 -15.37 1.26
C GLY A 190 -12.46 -14.48 0.50
N PHE A 191 -13.29 -13.70 1.20
CA PHE A 191 -14.27 -12.77 0.63
C PHE A 191 -13.82 -11.30 0.65
N LEU A 192 -12.74 -10.98 1.35
CA LEU A 192 -12.13 -9.64 1.29
C LEU A 192 -11.45 -9.43 -0.08
N GLN A 193 -11.29 -8.17 -0.49
CA GLN A 193 -10.58 -7.86 -1.73
C GLN A 193 -9.07 -8.09 -1.61
N THR A 194 -8.59 -8.10 -0.37
CA THR A 194 -7.20 -8.39 0.01
C THR A 194 -6.89 -9.90 0.11
N LYS A 195 -7.80 -10.78 -0.30
CA LYS A 195 -7.58 -12.24 -0.27
C LYS A 195 -6.24 -12.64 -0.93
N GLY A 196 -5.47 -13.46 -0.23
CA GLY A 196 -4.15 -13.92 -0.71
C GLY A 196 -3.04 -12.87 -0.61
N ILE A 197 -3.30 -11.70 -0.04
CA ILE A 197 -2.30 -10.71 0.35
C ILE A 197 -2.14 -10.81 1.88
N PRO A 198 -0.90 -10.95 2.41
CA PRO A 198 -0.69 -10.99 3.85
C PRO A 198 -1.09 -9.66 4.50
N ASP A 199 -1.45 -9.67 5.78
CA ASP A 199 -1.74 -8.43 6.49
C ASP A 199 -0.50 -7.52 6.60
N PRO A 200 -0.66 -6.18 6.57
CA PRO A 200 0.45 -5.25 6.78
C PRO A 200 1.07 -5.43 8.16
N GLU A 201 2.39 -5.59 8.24
CA GLU A 201 3.08 -5.48 9.53
C GLU A 201 3.32 -4.02 9.94
N LEU A 202 3.38 -3.12 8.97
CA LEU A 202 3.62 -1.68 9.17
C LEU A 202 2.63 -0.85 8.35
N MET A 203 1.98 0.10 9.01
CA MET A 203 1.23 1.17 8.36
C MET A 203 1.91 2.52 8.59
N ILE A 204 2.17 3.22 7.50
CA ILE A 204 2.77 4.56 7.49
C ILE A 204 1.68 5.57 7.17
N ARG A 205 1.57 6.63 7.96
CA ARG A 205 0.74 7.78 7.61
C ARG A 205 1.52 9.08 7.69
N THR A 206 1.46 9.83 6.60
CA THR A 206 2.10 11.15 6.48
C THR A 206 1.22 12.27 7.05
N SER A 207 1.78 13.48 7.09
CA SER A 207 1.15 14.75 7.45
C SER A 207 0.72 14.97 8.91
N GLY A 208 1.17 14.11 9.82
CA GLY A 208 1.01 14.27 11.27
C GLY A 208 -0.36 13.89 11.83
N GLU A 209 -1.24 13.31 11.01
CA GLU A 209 -2.58 12.89 11.45
C GLU A 209 -2.54 11.49 12.09
N HIS A 210 -3.05 11.36 13.32
CA HIS A 210 -3.03 10.09 14.06
C HIS A 210 -4.37 9.35 13.98
N ARG A 211 -4.67 8.81 12.80
CA ARG A 211 -5.86 7.95 12.57
C ARG A 211 -5.63 7.08 11.34
N ILE A 212 -6.44 6.03 11.17
CA ILE A 212 -6.38 5.16 9.98
C ILE A 212 -7.41 5.53 8.92
N SER A 213 -8.40 6.36 9.24
CA SER A 213 -9.36 6.91 8.28
C SER A 213 -10.06 5.84 7.42
N ASN A 214 -10.56 4.76 8.05
CA ASN A 214 -11.29 3.67 7.37
C ASN A 214 -10.44 2.90 6.33
N PHE A 215 -9.11 2.99 6.46
CA PHE A 215 -8.16 2.19 5.70
C PHE A 215 -7.94 0.83 6.38
N MET A 216 -8.03 -0.25 5.59
CA MET A 216 -7.67 -1.63 5.96
C MET A 216 -8.02 -2.06 7.40
N LEU A 217 -9.27 -1.82 7.85
CA LEU A 217 -9.68 -2.05 9.25
C LEU A 217 -9.47 -3.48 9.74
N TRP A 218 -9.73 -4.48 8.89
CA TRP A 218 -9.53 -5.89 9.23
C TRP A 218 -8.04 -6.22 9.31
N GLN A 219 -7.32 -5.81 8.27
CA GLN A 219 -5.93 -6.20 8.03
C GLN A 219 -4.94 -5.46 8.95
N LEU A 220 -5.30 -4.27 9.44
CA LEU A 220 -4.46 -3.49 10.36
C LEU A 220 -4.63 -3.88 11.83
N ALA A 221 -5.35 -4.96 12.16
CA ALA A 221 -5.67 -5.33 13.53
C ALA A 221 -4.43 -5.49 14.43
N TYR A 222 -3.29 -5.94 13.88
CA TYR A 222 -2.03 -6.15 14.60
C TYR A 222 -0.83 -5.46 13.92
N ALA A 223 -1.10 -4.47 13.08
CA ALA A 223 -0.06 -3.70 12.39
C ALA A 223 0.56 -2.67 13.33
N GLU A 224 1.86 -2.43 13.18
CA GLU A 224 2.52 -1.29 13.81
C GLU A 224 2.24 -0.01 13.03
N PHE A 225 2.02 1.10 13.73
CA PHE A 225 1.70 2.38 13.11
C PHE A 225 2.84 3.38 13.25
N HIS A 226 3.36 3.85 12.11
CA HIS A 226 4.32 4.94 12.03
C HIS A 226 3.63 6.20 11.49
N PHE A 227 3.54 7.22 12.34
CA PHE A 227 2.99 8.53 11.95
C PHE A 227 4.14 9.52 11.79
N THR A 228 4.17 10.23 10.66
CA THR A 228 5.19 11.26 10.39
C THR A 228 4.54 12.58 10.02
N SER A 229 5.13 13.70 10.45
CA SER A 229 4.70 15.06 10.11
C SER A 229 5.04 15.45 8.68
N VAL A 230 5.89 14.69 7.99
CA VAL A 230 6.28 14.92 6.59
C VAL A 230 5.03 14.87 5.71
N LEU A 231 4.82 15.89 4.88
CA LEU A 231 3.71 15.92 3.93
C LEU A 231 4.01 14.98 2.76
N TRP A 232 3.00 14.30 2.22
CA TRP A 232 3.21 13.28 1.18
C TRP A 232 4.12 13.73 0.02
N PRO A 233 3.96 14.92 -0.60
CA PRO A 233 4.84 15.33 -1.70
C PRO A 233 6.32 15.53 -1.34
N ASP A 234 6.65 15.65 -0.05
CA ASP A 234 8.02 15.73 0.47
C ASP A 234 8.54 14.35 0.96
N PHE A 235 7.71 13.30 0.94
CA PHE A 235 8.08 11.96 1.39
C PHE A 235 9.02 11.28 0.41
N ARG A 236 10.14 10.76 0.90
CA ARG A 236 11.27 10.22 0.12
C ARG A 236 11.86 8.97 0.79
N SER A 237 12.83 8.35 0.13
CA SER A 237 13.46 7.08 0.55
C SER A 237 13.89 7.07 2.02
N GLU A 238 14.51 8.15 2.50
CA GLU A 238 14.95 8.29 3.89
C GLU A 238 13.82 8.21 4.90
N HIS A 239 12.64 8.73 4.55
CA HIS A 239 11.45 8.71 5.40
C HIS A 239 10.84 7.31 5.46
N PHE A 240 10.83 6.60 4.32
CA PHE A 240 10.38 5.21 4.24
C PHE A 240 11.29 4.29 5.07
N LEU A 241 12.61 4.44 4.96
CA LEU A 241 13.59 3.66 5.71
C LEU A 241 13.55 3.98 7.20
N THR A 242 13.32 5.25 7.57
CA THR A 242 13.08 5.65 8.97
C THR A 242 11.84 4.94 9.55
N ALA A 243 10.77 4.80 8.76
CA ALA A 243 9.59 4.06 9.21
C ALA A 243 9.86 2.56 9.43
N ILE A 244 10.68 1.93 8.57
CA ILE A 244 11.14 0.55 8.78
C ILE A 244 12.03 0.46 10.02
N GLN A 245 12.92 1.44 10.24
CA GLN A 245 13.79 1.47 11.40
C GLN A 245 12.96 1.56 12.69
N ASP A 246 11.96 2.44 12.73
CA ASP A 246 11.02 2.53 13.86
C ASP A 246 10.30 1.20 14.08
N PHE A 247 9.81 0.55 13.01
CA PHE A 247 9.21 -0.78 13.11
C PHE A 247 10.14 -1.84 13.72
N GLN A 248 11.42 -1.89 13.30
CA GLN A 248 12.39 -2.87 13.82
C GLN A 248 12.76 -2.62 15.28
N ASN A 249 12.63 -1.39 15.77
CA ASN A 249 12.87 -1.04 17.17
C ASN A 249 11.69 -1.39 18.10
N ARG A 250 10.56 -1.87 17.56
CA ARG A 250 9.39 -2.25 18.37
C ARG A 250 9.44 -3.72 18.77
N GLU A 251 9.09 -3.98 20.02
CA GLU A 251 8.86 -5.34 20.51
C GLU A 251 7.43 -5.80 20.15
N ARG A 252 7.29 -6.64 19.13
CA ARG A 252 5.98 -7.19 18.74
C ARG A 252 5.55 -8.28 19.72
N ARG A 253 4.53 -7.96 20.52
CA ARG A 253 3.89 -8.87 21.47
C ARG A 253 2.49 -9.18 20.93
N PHE A 254 2.35 -10.22 20.12
CA PHE A 254 1.07 -10.70 19.57
C PHE A 254 0.17 -11.31 20.67
N GLY A 255 -0.10 -10.57 21.74
CA GLY A 255 -0.83 -11.05 22.93
C GLY A 255 -0.04 -12.00 23.85
N GLY A 256 1.22 -12.32 23.55
CA GLY A 256 2.09 -13.17 24.39
C GLY A 256 2.79 -12.41 25.52
N LEU A 257 2.91 -13.03 26.69
CA LEU A 257 3.74 -12.53 27.80
C LEU A 257 5.23 -12.78 27.52
N LEU A 258 6.09 -11.89 28.02
CA LEU A 258 7.54 -12.11 28.07
C LEU A 258 7.78 -13.46 28.77
N GLN A 259 8.50 -14.38 28.12
CA GLN A 259 9.26 -15.34 28.90
C GLN A 259 10.29 -14.53 29.65
N THR A 260 10.00 -14.26 30.93
CA THR A 260 11.04 -13.91 31.88
C THR A 260 12.02 -15.07 31.84
N ASN A 261 13.20 -14.83 31.27
CA ASN A 261 14.36 -15.67 31.52
C ASN A 261 14.69 -15.50 33.01
N ASP A 262 13.97 -16.23 33.86
CA ASP A 262 14.40 -16.47 35.22
C ASP A 262 15.67 -17.31 35.13
N LYS A 263 16.70 -16.78 35.77
CA LYS A 263 18.04 -17.33 35.90
C LYS A 263 18.06 -18.73 36.51
#